data_AF-A0A7L1NBJ3-F1
#
_entry.id   AF-A0A7L1NBJ3-F1
#
_cell.length_a   1.000
_cell.length_b   1.000
_cell.length_c   1.000
_cell.angle_alpha   90.00
_cell.angle_beta   90.00
_cell.angle_gamma   90.00
#
_symmetry.space_group_name_H-M   'P 1'
#
loop_
_entity.id
_entity.type
_entity.pdbx_description
1 polymer ?
#
loop_
_entity_poly.entity_id
_entity_poly.type
_entity_poly.pdbx_seq_one_letter_code
_entity_poly.pdbx_strand_id
1 'polypeptide(L)'
;VSLKLRVLDTPLEGPTIFTDASSVTGQGAVVWQGPDNEWETRVLVDRTISVQMLEAKAVAVALSLWPETSCNIVTDSAFVTRLLLRMGTEGVPSTTIASLLEEALVTRSAPVVILHVCSHSEVPGFFSIGNAIADKVAGTQVYTLQAARDLHSSLHIGARALAWVCSIPLSSTREVVLACPHCNS
;
A
#
# COMPACT_ATOMS: atom_id res chain seq x y z
N VAL A 1 -25.74 -1.19 -9.79
CA VAL A 1 -25.78 -1.21 -8.31
C VAL A 1 -25.30 0.15 -7.83
N SER A 2 -26.00 0.82 -6.92
CA SER A 2 -25.62 2.17 -6.47
C SER A 2 -24.34 2.11 -5.62
N LEU A 3 -23.27 2.78 -6.05
CA LEU A 3 -22.01 2.89 -5.30
C LEU A 3 -22.21 3.54 -3.92
N LYS A 4 -23.26 4.35 -3.78
CA LYS A 4 -23.67 5.01 -2.54
C LYS A 4 -24.07 4.03 -1.42
N LEU A 5 -24.47 2.80 -1.76
CA LEU A 5 -24.77 1.75 -0.79
C LEU A 5 -23.53 0.94 -0.37
N ARG A 6 -22.39 1.18 -1.03
CA ARG A 6 -21.15 0.43 -0.81
C ARG A 6 -20.17 1.16 0.09
N VAL A 7 -20.32 2.47 0.29
CA VAL A 7 -19.52 3.24 1.23
C VAL A 7 -20.40 3.68 2.38
N LEU A 8 -20.17 3.12 3.56
CA LEU A 8 -20.94 3.41 4.78
C LEU A 8 -20.17 4.38 5.69
N ASP A 9 -20.88 5.06 6.58
CA ASP A 9 -20.36 6.09 7.50
C ASP A 9 -20.19 5.58 8.95
N THR A 10 -20.67 4.37 9.25
CA THR A 10 -20.51 3.69 10.55
C THR A 10 -19.57 2.50 10.45
N PRO A 11 -18.65 2.28 11.41
CA PRO A 11 -17.75 1.12 11.42
C PRO A 11 -18.49 -0.21 11.25
N LEU A 12 -17.96 -1.08 10.40
CA LEU A 12 -18.51 -2.40 10.13
C LEU A 12 -17.84 -3.48 10.96
N GLU A 13 -18.58 -4.53 11.30
CA GLU A 13 -17.98 -5.80 11.68
C GLU A 13 -17.19 -6.36 10.49
N GLY A 14 -15.89 -6.57 10.69
CA GLY A 14 -14.98 -7.04 9.66
C GLY A 14 -13.53 -6.56 9.86
N PRO A 15 -12.60 -7.01 9.00
CA PRO A 15 -11.21 -6.61 9.08
C PRO A 15 -11.04 -5.10 8.88
N THR A 16 -10.06 -4.54 9.57
CA THR A 16 -9.61 -3.16 9.36
C THR A 16 -8.29 -3.18 8.60
N ILE A 17 -8.26 -2.44 7.49
CA ILE A 17 -7.14 -2.35 6.57
C ILE A 17 -6.61 -0.93 6.62
N PHE A 18 -5.33 -0.76 6.88
CA PHE A 18 -4.62 0.51 6.89
C PHE A 18 -3.89 0.69 5.58
N THR A 19 -3.96 1.87 4.99
CA THR A 19 -3.24 2.20 3.77
C THR A 19 -2.47 3.50 3.90
N ASP A 20 -1.26 3.51 3.38
CA ASP A 20 -0.40 4.69 3.33
C ASP A 20 0.46 4.66 2.06
N ALA A 21 1.04 5.78 1.67
CA ALA A 21 2.01 5.85 0.60
C ALA A 21 3.11 6.89 0.86
N SER A 22 4.31 6.58 0.40
CA SER A 22 5.46 7.46 0.52
C SER A 22 5.96 7.90 -0.85
N SER A 23 6.01 9.22 -1.05
CA SER A 23 6.64 9.85 -2.21
C SER A 23 8.15 9.61 -2.26
N VAL A 24 8.79 9.41 -1.10
CA VAL A 24 10.24 9.24 -0.97
C VAL A 24 10.68 7.88 -1.51
N THR A 25 9.96 6.83 -1.17
CA THR A 25 10.27 5.45 -1.61
C THR A 25 9.55 5.07 -2.90
N GLY A 26 8.48 5.81 -3.25
CA GLY A 26 7.54 5.47 -4.32
C GLY A 26 6.72 4.22 -4.00
N GLN A 27 6.40 4.01 -2.72
CA GLN A 27 5.68 2.83 -2.25
C GLN A 27 4.28 3.16 -1.74
N GLY A 28 3.33 2.27 -2.01
CA GLY A 28 2.06 2.17 -1.31
C GLY A 28 2.05 0.96 -0.40
N ALA A 29 1.55 1.11 0.82
CA ALA A 29 1.40 0.05 1.81
C ALA A 29 -0.08 -0.25 2.03
N VAL A 30 -0.39 -1.54 2.17
CA VAL A 30 -1.69 -2.04 2.61
C VAL A 30 -1.43 -3.01 3.75
N VAL A 31 -1.98 -2.74 4.92
CA VAL A 31 -1.66 -3.45 6.17
C VAL A 31 -2.95 -3.87 6.86
N TRP A 32 -3.00 -5.09 7.37
CA TRP A 32 -4.14 -5.58 8.15
C TRP A 32 -3.67 -6.52 9.24
N GLN A 33 -4.53 -6.76 10.23
CA GLN A 33 -4.29 -7.78 11.24
C GLN A 33 -4.93 -9.10 10.78
N GLY A 34 -4.12 -10.15 10.69
CA GLY A 34 -4.55 -11.49 10.34
C GLY A 34 -5.27 -12.21 11.50
N PRO A 35 -5.79 -13.42 11.26
CA PRO A 35 -6.54 -14.20 12.26
C PRO A 35 -5.75 -14.49 13.54
N ASP A 36 -4.42 -14.57 13.44
CA ASP A 36 -3.51 -14.90 14.53
C ASP A 36 -3.04 -13.67 15.33
N ASN A 37 -3.66 -12.50 15.11
CA ASN A 37 -3.23 -11.18 15.60
C ASN A 37 -1.89 -10.67 15.05
N GLU A 38 -1.28 -11.40 14.11
CA GLU A 38 -0.09 -10.97 13.39
C GLU A 38 -0.43 -9.93 12.31
N TRP A 39 0.50 -9.00 12.07
CA TRP A 39 0.33 -7.97 11.05
C TRP A 39 0.77 -8.48 9.69
N GLU A 40 -0.13 -8.44 8.73
CA GLU A 40 0.12 -8.75 7.33
C GLU A 40 0.26 -7.46 6.52
N THR A 41 1.10 -7.51 5.48
CA THR A 41 1.41 -6.33 4.67
C THR A 41 1.47 -6.69 3.20
N ARG A 42 1.00 -5.78 2.34
CA ARG A 42 1.19 -5.82 0.90
C ARG A 42 1.75 -4.49 0.44
N VAL A 43 2.84 -4.54 -0.33
CA VAL A 43 3.55 -3.36 -0.81
C VAL A 43 3.38 -3.23 -2.32
N LEU A 44 3.12 -2.02 -2.76
CA LEU A 44 3.11 -1.59 -4.16
C LEU A 44 4.32 -0.68 -4.36
N VAL A 45 5.04 -0.84 -5.48
CA VAL A 45 6.21 -0.01 -5.80
C VAL A 45 6.03 0.55 -7.19
N ASP A 46 5.96 1.88 -7.31
CA ASP A 46 5.92 2.59 -8.59
C ASP A 46 6.40 4.03 -8.40
N ARG A 47 7.66 4.28 -8.75
CA ARG A 47 8.31 5.60 -8.60
C ARG A 47 7.97 6.57 -9.72
N THR A 48 7.20 6.14 -10.72
CA THR A 48 6.88 6.96 -11.90
C THR A 48 5.60 7.77 -11.71
N ILE A 49 4.83 7.47 -10.66
CA ILE A 49 3.53 8.06 -10.38
C ILE A 49 3.58 8.97 -9.15
N SER A 50 2.59 9.85 -9.03
CA SER A 50 2.46 10.73 -7.87
C SER A 50 2.07 9.97 -6.60
N VAL A 51 2.37 10.55 -5.43
CA VAL A 51 1.95 9.99 -4.14
C VAL A 51 0.42 9.84 -4.06
N GLN A 52 -0.35 10.79 -4.60
CA GLN A 52 -1.81 10.70 -4.66
C GLN A 52 -2.29 9.49 -5.47
N MET A 53 -1.59 9.12 -6.55
CA MET A 53 -1.88 7.91 -7.31
C MET A 53 -1.43 6.66 -6.55
N LEU A 54 -0.33 6.70 -5.81
CA LEU A 54 0.09 5.59 -4.93
C LEU A 54 -0.92 5.33 -3.80
N GLU A 55 -1.38 6.39 -3.13
CA GLU A 55 -2.45 6.34 -2.13
C GLU A 55 -3.70 5.69 -2.72
N ALA A 56 -4.12 6.15 -3.91
CA ALA A 56 -5.28 5.58 -4.60
C ALA A 56 -5.09 4.11 -4.99
N LYS A 57 -3.90 3.72 -5.46
CA LYS A 57 -3.57 2.32 -5.76
C LYS A 57 -3.58 1.46 -4.50
N ALA A 58 -3.05 1.95 -3.38
CA ALA A 58 -3.07 1.25 -2.10
C ALA A 58 -4.52 1.00 -1.64
N VAL A 59 -5.38 2.02 -1.72
CA VAL A 59 -6.81 1.88 -1.40
C VAL A 59 -7.53 0.94 -2.38
N ALA A 60 -7.25 1.02 -3.68
CA ALA A 60 -7.82 0.10 -4.68
C ALA A 60 -7.44 -1.37 -4.40
N VAL A 61 -6.20 -1.62 -3.96
CA VAL A 61 -5.75 -2.95 -3.55
C VAL A 61 -6.45 -3.38 -2.26
N ALA A 62 -6.59 -2.50 -1.27
CA ALA A 62 -7.35 -2.78 -0.04
C ALA A 62 -8.81 -3.14 -0.34
N LEU A 63 -9.47 -2.42 -1.24
CA LEU A 63 -10.82 -2.71 -1.74
C LEU A 63 -10.90 -4.10 -2.40
N SER A 64 -9.82 -4.54 -3.03
CA SER A 64 -9.78 -5.80 -3.78
C SER A 64 -9.35 -7.01 -2.96
N LEU A 65 -8.91 -6.85 -1.70
CA LEU A 65 -8.42 -7.97 -0.86
C LEU A 65 -9.52 -8.99 -0.56
N TRP A 66 -10.69 -8.51 -0.10
CA TRP A 66 -11.85 -9.35 0.24
C TRP A 66 -13.13 -8.77 -0.34
N PRO A 67 -13.41 -8.97 -1.64
CA PRO A 67 -14.54 -8.34 -2.31
C PRO A 67 -15.91 -8.76 -1.76
N GLU A 68 -15.98 -9.92 -1.10
CA GLU A 68 -17.21 -10.51 -0.52
C GLU A 68 -17.36 -10.29 0.98
N THR A 69 -16.39 -9.63 1.64
CA THR A 69 -16.41 -9.39 3.09
C THR A 69 -16.48 -7.89 3.39
N SER A 70 -17.34 -7.50 4.33
CA SER A 70 -17.36 -6.12 4.84
C SER A 70 -16.03 -5.78 5.49
N CYS A 71 -15.51 -4.58 5.23
CA CYS A 71 -14.26 -4.14 5.84
C CYS A 71 -14.24 -2.64 6.11
N ASN A 72 -13.29 -2.21 6.94
CA ASN A 72 -13.00 -0.81 7.21
C ASN A 72 -11.65 -0.48 6.60
N ILE A 73 -11.57 0.49 5.69
CA ILE A 73 -10.31 1.00 5.15
C ILE A 73 -9.98 2.31 5.86
N VAL A 74 -8.80 2.35 6.46
CA VAL A 74 -8.24 3.49 7.17
C VAL A 74 -7.13 4.07 6.32
N THR A 75 -7.27 5.34 5.94
CA THR A 75 -6.26 6.06 5.16
C THR A 75 -6.05 7.46 5.71
N ASP A 76 -4.83 7.98 5.59
CA ASP A 76 -4.50 9.37 5.89
C ASP A 76 -4.71 10.32 4.69
N SER A 77 -4.96 9.76 3.51
CA SER A 77 -5.28 10.52 2.30
C SER A 77 -6.69 11.11 2.37
N ALA A 78 -6.74 12.38 2.77
CA ALA A 78 -7.97 13.15 2.75
C ALA A 78 -8.51 13.33 1.30
N PHE A 79 -7.64 13.27 0.30
CA PHE A 79 -8.01 13.33 -1.11
C PHE A 79 -8.78 12.07 -1.54
N VAL A 80 -8.21 10.88 -1.32
CA VAL A 80 -8.84 9.61 -1.68
C VAL A 80 -10.15 9.41 -0.91
N THR A 81 -10.15 9.72 0.39
CA THR A 81 -11.37 9.65 1.22
C THR A 81 -12.48 10.51 0.64
N ARG A 82 -12.23 11.80 0.39
CA ARG A 82 -13.25 12.71 -0.17
C ARG A 82 -13.74 12.26 -1.54
N LEU A 83 -12.87 11.68 -2.36
CA LEU A 83 -13.26 11.19 -3.68
C LEU A 83 -14.21 9.99 -3.56
N LEU A 84 -13.85 8.98 -2.76
CA LEU A 84 -14.68 7.80 -2.50
C LEU A 84 -16.05 8.15 -1.90
N LEU A 85 -16.09 9.06 -0.93
CA LEU A 85 -17.35 9.53 -0.31
C LEU A 85 -18.28 10.26 -1.31
N ARG A 86 -17.71 10.82 -2.38
CA ARG A 86 -18.49 11.49 -3.44
C ARG A 86 -18.86 10.56 -4.59
N MET A 87 -18.30 9.35 -4.67
CA MET A 87 -18.63 8.40 -5.73
C MET A 87 -20.11 8.02 -5.70
N GLY A 88 -20.72 7.93 -6.88
CA GLY A 88 -22.17 7.75 -7.01
C GLY A 88 -22.99 9.03 -6.86
N THR A 89 -22.36 10.21 -6.86
CA THR A 89 -23.02 11.50 -7.08
C THR A 89 -22.76 12.01 -8.49
N GLU A 90 -23.75 12.65 -9.11
CA GLU A 90 -23.58 13.25 -10.44
C GLU A 90 -22.52 14.38 -10.39
N GLY A 91 -21.62 14.41 -11.37
CA GLY A 91 -20.61 15.48 -11.51
C GLY A 91 -19.25 15.25 -10.82
N VAL A 92 -18.93 14.02 -10.39
CA VAL A 92 -17.55 13.69 -9.99
C VAL A 92 -16.63 13.74 -11.22
N PRO A 93 -15.48 14.44 -11.18
CA PRO A 93 -14.56 14.49 -12.30
C PRO A 93 -14.07 13.10 -12.69
N SER A 94 -14.17 12.75 -13.99
CA SER A 94 -13.56 11.55 -14.56
C SER A 94 -12.05 11.73 -14.61
N THR A 95 -11.40 11.41 -13.49
CA THR A 95 -9.94 11.35 -13.37
C THR A 95 -9.49 9.91 -13.35
N THR A 96 -8.24 9.65 -13.73
CA THR A 96 -7.66 8.30 -13.65
C THR A 96 -7.79 7.69 -12.25
N ILE A 97 -7.63 8.50 -11.19
CA ILE A 97 -7.81 8.05 -9.81
C ILE A 97 -9.28 7.69 -9.52
N ALA A 98 -10.23 8.49 -9.98
CA ALA A 98 -11.65 8.20 -9.81
C ALA A 98 -12.03 6.89 -10.52
N SER A 99 -11.59 6.70 -11.76
CA SER A 99 -11.86 5.47 -12.51
C SER A 99 -11.26 4.22 -11.86
N LEU A 100 -10.01 4.31 -11.37
CA LEU A 100 -9.34 3.21 -10.66
C LEU A 100 -10.12 2.77 -9.42
N LEU A 101 -10.53 3.74 -8.60
CA LEU A 101 -11.26 3.48 -7.36
C LEU A 101 -12.69 3.04 -7.62
N GLU A 102 -13.34 3.56 -8.66
CA GLU A 102 -14.66 3.11 -9.10
C GLU A 102 -14.62 1.65 -9.57
N GLU A 103 -13.63 1.27 -10.38
CA GLU A 103 -13.44 -0.12 -10.81
C GLU A 103 -13.26 -1.05 -9.60
N ALA A 104 -12.40 -0.67 -8.65
CA ALA A 104 -12.18 -1.44 -7.43
C ALA A 104 -13.43 -1.53 -6.53
N LEU A 105 -14.30 -0.51 -6.54
CA LEU A 105 -15.58 -0.56 -5.82
C LEU A 105 -16.63 -1.40 -6.55
N VAL A 106 -16.66 -1.37 -7.88
CA VAL A 106 -17.63 -2.11 -8.71
C VAL A 106 -17.44 -3.63 -8.55
N THR A 107 -16.19 -4.08 -8.43
CA THR A 107 -15.86 -5.51 -8.26
C THR A 107 -16.25 -6.09 -6.90
N ARG A 108 -16.50 -5.25 -5.89
CA ARG A 108 -16.95 -5.69 -4.56
C ARG A 108 -18.44 -6.02 -4.54
N SER A 109 -18.80 -7.06 -3.78
CA SER A 109 -20.20 -7.39 -3.46
C SER A 109 -20.58 -6.92 -2.05
N ALA A 110 -19.62 -6.91 -1.11
CA ALA A 110 -19.82 -6.44 0.26
C ALA A 110 -19.52 -4.93 0.44
N PRO A 111 -20.18 -4.25 1.40
CA PRO A 111 -19.92 -2.85 1.68
C PRO A 111 -18.51 -2.62 2.26
N VAL A 112 -18.06 -1.37 2.25
CA VAL A 112 -16.81 -0.92 2.85
C VAL A 112 -17.06 0.40 3.58
N VAL A 113 -16.31 0.66 4.65
CA VAL A 113 -16.26 1.98 5.30
C VAL A 113 -14.91 2.59 5.00
N ILE A 114 -14.89 3.88 4.62
CA ILE A 114 -13.64 4.62 4.44
C ILE A 114 -13.49 5.59 5.61
N LEU A 115 -12.49 5.34 6.44
CA LEU A 115 -12.13 6.14 7.61
C LEU A 115 -10.90 6.97 7.28
N HIS A 116 -11.02 8.29 7.44
CA HIS A 116 -9.86 9.17 7.38
C HIS A 116 -9.22 9.29 8.75
N VAL A 117 -7.92 8.99 8.85
CA VAL A 117 -7.13 9.22 10.06
C VAL A 117 -6.14 10.33 9.77
N CYS A 118 -6.23 11.43 10.51
CA CYS A 118 -5.23 12.47 10.38
C CYS A 118 -3.94 12.02 11.09
N SER A 119 -2.79 12.12 10.41
CA SER A 119 -1.47 11.73 10.91
C SER A 119 -1.08 12.44 12.23
N HIS A 120 -1.78 13.52 12.58
CA HIS A 120 -1.58 14.30 13.81
C HIS A 120 -2.75 14.22 14.81
N SER A 121 -3.73 13.33 14.57
CA SER A 121 -4.86 13.13 15.49
C SER A 121 -4.59 11.99 16.47
N GLU A 122 -4.92 12.21 17.75
CA GLU A 122 -4.91 11.15 18.77
C GLU A 122 -6.07 10.18 18.53
N VAL A 123 -5.90 9.29 17.55
CA VAL A 123 -6.83 8.16 17.36
C VAL A 123 -6.52 7.04 18.35
N PRO A 124 -7.54 6.31 18.84
CA PRO A 124 -7.37 5.25 19.83
C PRO A 124 -6.40 4.15 19.38
N GLY A 125 -5.74 3.52 20.35
CA GLY A 125 -4.59 2.61 20.21
C GLY A 125 -4.53 1.76 18.93
N PHE A 126 -5.56 0.98 18.62
CA PHE A 126 -5.56 0.09 17.44
C PHE A 126 -5.33 0.84 16.11
N PHE A 127 -6.01 1.98 15.92
CA PHE A 127 -5.87 2.77 14.70
C PHE A 127 -4.48 3.43 14.61
N SER A 128 -3.97 3.92 15.74
CA SER A 128 -2.63 4.50 15.81
C SER A 128 -1.53 3.48 15.49
N ILE A 129 -1.67 2.24 15.98
CA ILE A 129 -0.71 1.16 15.73
C ILE A 129 -0.74 0.76 14.25
N GLY A 130 -1.92 0.49 13.70
CA GLY A 130 -2.06 0.09 12.30
C GLY A 130 -1.55 1.16 11.33
N ASN A 131 -1.85 2.44 11.61
CA ASN A 131 -1.34 3.56 10.82
C ASN A 131 0.19 3.68 10.90
N ALA A 132 0.76 3.55 12.10
CA ALA A 132 2.22 3.59 12.26
C ALA A 132 2.93 2.44 11.53
N ILE A 133 2.30 1.26 11.45
CA ILE A 133 2.83 0.14 10.67
C ILE A 133 2.74 0.44 9.17
N ALA A 134 1.61 0.99 8.69
CA ALA A 134 1.45 1.38 7.29
C ALA A 134 2.49 2.43 6.87
N ASP A 135 2.69 3.48 7.68
CA ASP A 135 3.72 4.52 7.46
C ASP A 135 5.12 3.92 7.44
N LYS A 136 5.45 3.06 8.41
CA LYS A 136 6.75 2.37 8.42
C LYS A 136 6.95 1.52 7.18
N VAL A 137 5.94 0.79 6.73
CA VAL A 137 6.03 -0.07 5.54
C VAL A 137 6.15 0.76 4.26
N ALA A 138 5.41 1.87 4.15
CA ALA A 138 5.51 2.79 3.02
C ALA A 138 6.87 3.51 3.00
N GLY A 139 7.38 3.94 4.15
CA GLY A 139 8.65 4.63 4.30
C GLY A 139 9.89 3.72 4.22
N THR A 140 9.73 2.41 4.32
CA THR A 140 10.85 1.45 4.22
C THR A 140 11.07 1.05 2.77
N GLN A 141 12.23 1.42 2.20
CA GLN A 141 12.59 1.09 0.83
C GLN A 141 12.66 -0.43 0.63
N VAL A 142 11.72 -0.99 -0.12
CA VAL A 142 11.77 -2.37 -0.60
C VAL A 142 12.62 -2.39 -1.87
N TYR A 143 13.64 -3.24 -1.89
CA TYR A 143 14.47 -3.49 -3.06
C TYR A 143 13.99 -4.75 -3.76
N THR A 144 13.70 -4.64 -5.06
CA THR A 144 13.52 -5.83 -5.89
C THR A 144 14.86 -6.49 -6.14
N LEU A 145 14.87 -7.77 -6.53
CA LEU A 145 16.10 -8.44 -6.94
C LEU A 145 16.78 -7.72 -8.11
N GLN A 146 16.01 -7.13 -9.01
CA GLN A 146 16.56 -6.31 -10.09
C GLN A 146 17.19 -5.02 -9.55
N ALA A 147 16.52 -4.29 -8.65
CA ALA A 147 17.10 -3.10 -8.02
C ALA A 147 18.38 -3.43 -7.24
N ALA A 148 18.47 -4.61 -6.62
CA ALA A 148 19.68 -5.09 -5.97
C ALA A 148 20.79 -5.41 -6.98
N ARG A 149 20.47 -5.95 -8.17
CA ARG A 149 21.43 -6.10 -9.28
C ARG A 149 21.94 -4.75 -9.77
N ASP A 150 21.06 -3.77 -9.94
CA ASP A 150 21.43 -2.44 -10.41
C ASP A 150 22.30 -1.71 -9.37
N LEU A 151 21.95 -1.84 -8.08
CA LEU A 151 22.74 -1.32 -6.96
C LEU A 151 24.12 -1.98 -6.88
N HIS A 152 24.19 -3.31 -7.04
CA HIS A 152 25.46 -4.01 -7.09
C HIS A 152 26.29 -3.61 -8.33
N SER A 153 25.66 -3.45 -9.48
CA SER A 153 26.35 -3.07 -10.73
C SER A 153 26.91 -1.65 -10.67
N SER A 154 26.31 -0.78 -9.87
CA SER A 154 26.78 0.61 -9.69
C SER A 154 27.84 0.75 -8.60
N LEU A 155 27.71 0.04 -7.47
CA LEU A 155 28.57 0.23 -6.29
C LEU A 155 29.51 -0.95 -6.00
N HIS A 156 29.35 -2.08 -6.68
CA HIS A 156 30.10 -3.32 -6.47
C HIS A 156 30.17 -3.78 -5.01
N ILE A 157 29.11 -3.53 -4.23
CA ILE A 157 29.05 -3.92 -2.81
C ILE A 157 28.91 -5.44 -2.67
N GLY A 158 29.59 -6.01 -1.68
CA GLY A 158 29.60 -7.46 -1.42
C GLY A 158 28.24 -8.02 -0.98
N ALA A 159 28.04 -9.32 -1.20
CA ALA A 159 26.73 -9.98 -1.04
C ALA A 159 26.09 -9.81 0.34
N ARG A 160 26.89 -9.75 1.41
CA ARG A 160 26.41 -9.56 2.79
C ARG A 160 25.92 -8.14 3.04
N ALA A 161 26.63 -7.14 2.52
CA ALA A 161 26.19 -5.75 2.59
C ALA A 161 24.94 -5.54 1.72
N LEU A 162 24.92 -6.13 0.52
CA LEU A 162 23.77 -6.07 -0.37
C LEU A 162 22.53 -6.74 0.25
N ALA A 163 22.68 -7.89 0.91
CA ALA A 163 21.59 -8.57 1.61
C ALA A 163 21.00 -7.69 2.72
N TRP A 164 21.86 -7.01 3.47
CA TRP A 164 21.45 -6.12 4.55
C TRP A 164 20.75 -4.85 4.02
N VAL A 165 21.34 -4.16 3.05
CA VAL A 165 20.77 -2.93 2.46
C VAL A 165 19.44 -3.21 1.77
N CYS A 166 19.37 -4.28 0.97
CA CYS A 166 18.19 -4.58 0.17
C CYS A 166 17.13 -5.40 0.92
N SER A 167 17.43 -5.88 2.13
CA SER A 167 16.61 -6.87 2.86
C SER A 167 16.25 -8.08 1.99
N ILE A 168 17.21 -8.55 1.18
CA ILE A 168 17.08 -9.70 0.27
C ILE A 168 17.86 -10.89 0.88
N PRO A 169 17.37 -12.13 0.76
CA PRO A 169 18.09 -13.31 1.23
C PRO A 169 19.53 -13.37 0.72
N LEU A 170 20.46 -13.72 1.61
CA LEU A 170 21.88 -13.80 1.28
C LEU A 170 22.17 -14.78 0.13
N SER A 171 21.37 -15.84 -0.04
CA SER A 171 21.46 -16.74 -1.18
C SER A 171 21.27 -15.99 -2.51
N SER A 172 20.20 -15.20 -2.62
CA SER A 172 19.90 -14.42 -3.82
C SER A 172 20.93 -13.32 -4.07
N THR A 173 21.41 -12.63 -3.03
CA THR A 173 22.45 -11.60 -3.23
C THR A 173 23.82 -12.18 -3.57
N ARG A 174 24.13 -13.41 -3.13
CA ARG A 174 25.33 -14.13 -3.60
C ARG A 174 25.24 -14.43 -5.08
N GLU A 175 24.10 -14.87 -5.58
CA GLU A 175 23.89 -15.07 -7.03
C GLU A 175 24.09 -13.77 -7.82
N VAL A 176 23.63 -12.64 -7.29
CA VAL A 176 23.84 -11.31 -7.93
C VAL A 176 25.33 -10.98 -8.05
N VAL A 177 26.10 -11.15 -6.98
CA VAL A 177 27.55 -10.89 -7.00
C VAL A 177 28.27 -11.90 -7.90
N LEU A 178 27.88 -13.18 -7.86
CA LEU A 178 28.46 -14.23 -8.69
C LEU A 178 28.15 -14.06 -10.19
N ALA A 179 27.09 -13.35 -10.54
CA ALA A 179 26.80 -13.00 -11.93
C ALA A 179 27.59 -11.77 -12.41
N CYS A 180 28.29 -11.05 -11.53
CA CYS A 180 29.00 -9.82 -11.89
C CYS A 180 30.37 -10.12 -12.54
N PRO A 181 30.60 -9.74 -13.81
CA PRO A 181 31.87 -9.98 -14.47
C PRO A 181 33.02 -9.20 -13.83
N HIS A 182 32.76 -8.01 -13.29
CA HIS A 182 33.78 -7.14 -12.69
C HIS A 182 34.25 -7.61 -11.30
N CYS A 183 33.40 -8.32 -10.55
CA CYS A 183 33.74 -8.79 -9.20
C CYS A 183 34.33 -10.20 -9.16
N ASN A 184 34.20 -10.95 -10.26
CA ASN A 184 34.69 -12.33 -10.38
C ASN A 184 35.91 -12.46 -11.32
N SER A 185 36.51 -11.34 -11.70
CA SER A 185 37.78 -11.29 -12.44
C SER A 185 38.98 -11.47 -11.52
#